data_AF-A0A7D5M985-F1
#
_entry.id   AF-A0A7D5M985-F1
#
_cell.length_a   1.000
_cell.length_b   1.000
_cell.length_c   1.000
_cell.angle_alpha   90.00
_cell.angle_beta   90.00
_cell.angle_gamma   90.00
#
_symmetry.space_group_name_H-M   'P 1'
#
loop_
_entity.id
_entity.type
_entity.pdbx_description
1 polymer ?
#
loop_
_entity_poly.entity_id
_entity_poly.type
_entity_poly.pdbx_seq_one_letter_code
_entity_poly.pdbx_strand_id
1 'polypeptide(L)'
;MEDAVAAYKKIFETKELTDDERVELDKKVKEMEQREIVDTDPVHDAIEIPLAGKGKIAIGPPTLTRFEKARILGARALQLSLGAPPFITIPANARTSLDIALKELEDRVIPIVIRRKLPNGDYQNIPIDFFN
;
A
#
# COMPACT_ATOMS: atom_id res chain seq x y z
N MET A 1 -13.87 -16.58 -16.83
CA MET A 1 -14.07 -18.00 -17.15
C MET A 1 -12.78 -18.80 -16.95
N GLU A 2 -11.63 -18.30 -17.45
CA GLU A 2 -10.32 -18.95 -17.30
C GLU A 2 -9.89 -19.15 -15.83
N ASP A 3 -10.08 -18.18 -14.95
CA ASP A 3 -9.64 -18.28 -13.55
C ASP A 3 -10.34 -19.39 -12.74
N ALA A 4 -11.66 -19.56 -12.92
CA ALA A 4 -12.44 -20.56 -12.18
C ALA A 4 -12.14 -21.98 -12.65
N VAL A 5 -12.02 -22.18 -13.97
CA VAL A 5 -11.66 -23.47 -14.56
C VAL A 5 -10.21 -23.82 -14.24
N ALA A 6 -9.30 -22.85 -14.29
CA ALA A 6 -7.90 -23.05 -13.91
C ALA A 6 -7.74 -23.36 -12.42
N ALA A 7 -8.44 -22.65 -11.54
CA ALA A 7 -8.46 -22.95 -10.10
C ALA A 7 -9.00 -24.35 -9.81
N TYR A 8 -10.06 -24.77 -10.50
CA TYR A 8 -10.61 -26.11 -10.37
C TYR A 8 -9.61 -27.19 -10.83
N LYS A 9 -8.96 -27.02 -11.99
CA LYS A 9 -7.93 -27.94 -12.49
C LYS A 9 -6.73 -28.04 -11.53
N LYS A 10 -6.31 -26.91 -10.95
CA LYS A 10 -5.19 -26.85 -10.00
C LYS A 10 -5.40 -27.67 -8.73
N ILE A 11 -6.66 -27.85 -8.29
CA ILE A 11 -6.99 -28.69 -7.12
C ILE A 11 -6.68 -30.17 -7.38
N PHE A 12 -6.76 -30.62 -8.63
CA PHE A 12 -6.56 -32.02 -9.01
C PHE A 12 -5.15 -32.30 -9.57
N GLU A 13 -4.34 -31.27 -9.77
CA GLU A 13 -2.98 -31.35 -10.35
C GLU A 13 -2.00 -32.14 -9.48
N THR A 14 -2.25 -32.25 -8.17
CA THR A 14 -1.41 -32.98 -7.20
C THR A 14 -1.87 -34.41 -6.93
N LYS A 15 -3.01 -34.85 -7.48
CA LYS A 15 -3.52 -36.23 -7.32
C LYS A 15 -3.21 -37.06 -8.56
N GLU A 16 -2.73 -38.28 -8.36
CA GLU A 16 -2.69 -39.29 -9.42
C GLU A 16 -4.12 -39.78 -9.68
N LEU A 17 -4.80 -39.20 -10.68
CA LEU A 17 -6.14 -39.62 -11.10
C LEU A 17 -6.09 -40.84 -12.02
N THR A 18 -6.98 -41.80 -11.77
CA THR A 18 -7.29 -42.90 -12.71
C THR A 18 -7.99 -42.37 -13.96
N ASP A 19 -7.98 -43.15 -15.05
CA ASP A 19 -8.52 -42.74 -16.34
C ASP A 19 -10.01 -42.36 -16.27
N ASP A 20 -10.79 -43.06 -15.46
CA ASP A 20 -12.21 -42.76 -15.24
C ASP A 20 -12.42 -41.41 -14.54
N GLU A 21 -11.58 -41.09 -13.55
CA GLU A 21 -11.64 -39.83 -12.81
C GLU A 21 -11.26 -38.63 -13.70
N ARG A 22 -10.37 -38.83 -14.68
CA ARG A 22 -10.02 -37.81 -15.68
C ARG A 22 -11.19 -37.49 -16.61
N VAL A 23 -11.91 -38.51 -17.06
CA VAL A 23 -13.11 -38.34 -17.91
C VAL A 23 -14.22 -37.61 -17.15
N GLU A 24 -14.40 -37.90 -15.87
CA GLU A 24 -15.34 -37.16 -15.02
C GLU A 24 -14.91 -35.71 -14.80
N LEU A 25 -13.61 -35.45 -14.61
CA LEU A 25 -13.07 -34.11 -14.46
C LEU A 25 -13.33 -33.27 -15.72
N ASP A 26 -13.09 -33.83 -16.91
CA ASP A 26 -13.33 -33.16 -18.18
C ASP A 26 -14.81 -32.85 -18.42
N LYS A 27 -15.71 -33.75 -18.02
CA LYS A 27 -17.16 -33.49 -18.06
C LYS A 27 -17.54 -32.31 -17.17
N LYS A 28 -17.05 -32.29 -15.93
CA LYS A 28 -17.30 -31.18 -14.98
C LYS A 28 -16.72 -29.85 -15.47
N VAL A 29 -15.55 -29.86 -16.10
CA VAL A 29 -14.94 -28.66 -16.69
C VAL A 29 -15.82 -28.11 -17.82
N LYS A 30 -16.31 -28.97 -18.73
CA LYS A 30 -17.22 -28.55 -19.82
C LYS A 30 -18.54 -28.00 -19.29
N GLU A 31 -19.09 -28.59 -18.24
CA GLU A 31 -20.29 -28.05 -17.57
C GLU A 31 -20.01 -26.68 -16.92
N MET A 32 -18.82 -26.45 -16.37
CA MET A 32 -18.44 -25.16 -15.79
C MET A 32 -18.26 -24.07 -16.86
N GLU A 33 -17.73 -24.42 -18.03
CA GLU A 33 -17.57 -23.50 -19.17
C GLU A 33 -18.92 -23.04 -19.76
N GLN A 34 -19.94 -23.91 -19.69
CA GLN A 34 -21.28 -23.62 -20.23
C GLN A 34 -22.18 -22.80 -19.28
N ARG A 35 -21.78 -22.61 -18.02
CA ARG A 35 -22.58 -21.83 -17.06
C ARG A 35 -22.43 -20.33 -17.35
N GLU A 36 -23.55 -19.63 -17.33
CA GLU A 36 -23.56 -18.16 -17.32
C GLU A 36 -23.04 -17.65 -15.97
N ILE A 37 -22.16 -16.65 -16.03
CA ILE A 37 -21.61 -16.03 -14.83
C ILE A 37 -22.64 -15.00 -14.34
N VAL A 38 -23.19 -15.23 -13.15
CA VAL A 38 -24.23 -14.36 -12.55
C VAL A 38 -23.64 -13.07 -11.99
N ASP A 39 -22.43 -13.14 -11.43
CA ASP A 39 -21.71 -12.01 -10.86
C ASP A 39 -20.19 -12.23 -10.99
N THR A 40 -19.47 -11.16 -11.30
CA THR A 40 -18.01 -11.13 -11.34
C THR A 40 -17.55 -10.00 -10.44
N ASP A 41 -16.78 -10.31 -9.41
CA ASP A 41 -16.07 -9.28 -8.67
C ASP A 41 -15.10 -8.59 -9.63
N PRO A 42 -15.26 -7.28 -9.93
CA PRO A 42 -14.31 -6.57 -10.76
C PRO A 42 -12.96 -6.56 -10.05
N VAL A 43 -11.91 -6.99 -10.75
CA VAL A 43 -10.54 -6.85 -10.25
C VAL A 43 -10.26 -5.36 -10.14
N HIS A 44 -10.04 -4.90 -8.90
CA HIS A 44 -9.75 -3.50 -8.63
C HIS A 44 -8.26 -3.23 -8.83
N ASP A 45 -7.93 -2.42 -9.82
CA ASP A 45 -6.58 -1.87 -9.98
C ASP A 45 -6.39 -0.67 -9.05
N ALA A 46 -5.28 -0.63 -8.32
CA ALA A 46 -4.98 0.45 -7.38
C ALA A 46 -4.86 1.81 -8.10
N ILE A 47 -5.75 2.75 -7.77
CA ILE A 47 -5.80 4.09 -8.35
C ILE A 47 -5.27 5.12 -7.34
N GLU A 48 -4.60 6.16 -7.85
CA GLU A 48 -4.23 7.32 -7.05
C GLU A 48 -5.43 8.25 -6.85
N ILE A 49 -5.85 8.43 -5.59
CA ILE A 49 -6.89 9.37 -5.20
C ILE A 49 -6.25 10.76 -5.12
N PRO A 50 -6.65 11.72 -5.97
CA PRO A 50 -6.06 13.06 -5.96
C PRO A 50 -6.39 13.78 -4.65
N LEU A 51 -5.55 14.75 -4.29
CA LEU A 51 -5.87 15.68 -3.21
C LEU A 51 -7.12 16.48 -3.62
N ALA A 52 -8.17 16.45 -2.79
CA ALA A 52 -9.38 17.22 -3.07
C ALA A 52 -9.06 18.72 -2.99
N GLY A 53 -9.55 19.50 -3.95
CA GLY A 53 -9.31 20.94 -4.05
C GLY A 53 -9.55 21.65 -2.70
N LYS A 54 -8.57 22.46 -2.28
CA LYS A 54 -8.34 23.01 -0.92
C LYS A 54 -7.47 22.17 0.02
N GLY A 55 -6.63 21.26 -0.50
CA GLY A 55 -5.64 20.55 0.33
C GLY A 55 -6.26 19.59 1.35
N LYS A 56 -7.50 19.15 1.11
CA LYS A 56 -8.19 18.24 2.02
C LYS A 56 -7.68 16.82 1.81
N ILE A 57 -7.13 16.25 2.87
CA ILE A 57 -6.76 14.83 2.95
C ILE A 57 -8.05 14.00 2.82
N ALA A 58 -8.09 13.10 1.84
CA ALA A 58 -9.25 12.26 1.56
C ALA A 58 -9.19 10.92 2.32
N ILE A 59 -7.98 10.38 2.49
CA ILE A 59 -7.76 9.10 3.17
C ILE A 59 -7.24 9.35 4.59
N GLY A 60 -8.02 8.95 5.59
CA GLY A 60 -7.64 9.01 7.00
C GLY A 60 -7.77 10.41 7.63
N PRO A 61 -7.24 10.60 8.85
CA PRO A 61 -7.38 11.87 9.58
C PRO A 61 -6.57 13.01 8.94
N PRO A 62 -7.00 14.27 9.08
CA PRO A 62 -6.28 15.42 8.50
C PRO A 62 -4.96 15.75 9.23
N THR A 63 -4.63 15.03 10.30
CA THR A 63 -3.42 15.18 11.10
C THR A 63 -2.45 14.01 10.90
N LEU A 64 -1.19 14.26 11.22
CA LEU A 64 -0.15 13.24 11.23
C LEU A 64 -0.42 12.23 12.34
N THR A 65 -0.55 10.95 12.01
CA THR A 65 -0.73 9.91 13.02
C THR A 65 0.56 9.71 13.81
N ARG A 66 0.44 9.20 15.05
CA ARG A 66 1.61 8.88 15.89
C ARG A 66 2.59 7.91 15.20
N PHE A 67 2.07 7.01 14.37
CA PHE A 67 2.86 6.03 13.63
C PHE A 67 3.60 6.65 12.46
N GLU A 68 2.92 7.51 11.69
CA GLU A 68 3.55 8.29 10.62
C GLU A 68 4.65 9.18 11.19
N LYS A 69 4.38 9.89 12.29
CA LYS A 69 5.37 10.72 13.01
C LYS A 69 6.60 9.91 13.38
N ALA A 70 6.41 8.77 14.05
CA ALA A 70 7.52 7.90 14.47
C ALA A 70 8.32 7.37 13.26
N ARG A 71 7.63 6.99 12.17
CA ARG A 71 8.28 6.48 10.97
C ARG A 71 9.13 7.53 10.27
N ILE A 72 8.61 8.75 10.16
CA ILE A 72 9.31 9.89 9.57
C ILE A 72 10.57 10.22 10.37
N LEU A 73 10.44 10.35 11.69
CA LEU A 73 11.56 10.63 12.58
C LEU A 73 12.64 9.55 12.50
N GLY A 74 12.25 8.27 12.52
CA GLY A 74 13.19 7.16 12.42
C GLY A 74 13.95 7.16 11.09
N ALA A 75 13.23 7.35 9.97
CA ALA A 75 13.86 7.42 8.66
C ALA A 75 14.79 8.64 8.52
N ARG A 76 14.36 9.81 9.01
CA ARG A 76 15.16 11.03 8.92
C ARG A 76 16.38 11.01 9.84
N ALA A 77 16.24 10.52 11.06
CA ALA A 77 17.36 10.34 11.98
C ALA A 77 18.41 9.38 11.40
N LEU A 78 17.97 8.31 10.71
CA LEU A 78 18.87 7.41 10.00
C LEU A 78 19.61 8.13 8.87
N GLN A 79 18.91 8.91 8.03
CA GLN A 79 19.56 9.69 6.97
C GLN A 79 20.65 10.63 7.53
N LEU A 80 20.34 11.35 8.61
CA LEU A 80 21.29 12.25 9.26
C LEU A 80 22.49 11.48 9.86
N SER A 81 22.26 10.30 10.43
CA SER A 81 23.36 9.45 10.94
C SER A 81 24.27 8.93 9.82
N LEU A 82 23.75 8.79 8.60
CA LEU A 82 24.51 8.42 7.40
C LEU A 82 25.18 9.64 6.72
N GLY A 83 25.14 10.82 7.35
CA GLY A 83 25.79 12.03 6.86
C GLY A 83 24.96 12.84 5.86
N ALA A 84 23.65 12.59 5.75
CA ALA A 84 22.79 13.46 4.95
C ALA A 84 22.75 14.89 5.52
N PRO A 85 22.68 15.93 4.67
CA PRO A 85 22.65 17.30 5.15
C PRO A 85 21.33 17.64 5.86
N PRO A 86 21.37 18.35 6.99
CA PRO A 86 20.17 18.88 7.64
C PRO A 86 19.60 20.08 6.85
N PHE A 87 18.28 20.26 6.90
CA PHE A 87 17.56 21.39 6.29
C PHE A 87 17.43 22.60 7.21
N ILE A 88 17.77 22.44 8.50
CA ILE A 88 17.81 23.50 9.50
C ILE A 88 19.24 23.79 9.94
N THR A 89 19.45 24.96 10.52
CA THR A 89 20.66 25.24 11.30
C THR A 89 20.68 24.37 12.55
N ILE A 90 21.76 23.62 12.77
CA ILE A 90 21.88 22.73 13.93
C ILE A 90 21.86 23.57 15.22
N PRO A 91 20.84 23.41 16.09
CA PRO A 91 20.80 24.18 17.33
C PRO A 91 21.87 23.66 18.28
N ALA A 92 22.44 24.54 19.11
CA ALA A 92 23.48 24.18 20.08
C ALA A 92 23.05 23.11 21.10
N ASN A 93 21.73 22.91 21.25
CA ASN A 93 21.14 21.94 22.17
C ASN A 93 20.95 20.54 21.55
N ALA A 94 21.06 20.38 20.24
CA ALA A 94 20.89 19.08 19.58
C ALA A 94 22.12 18.20 19.84
N ARG A 95 21.92 17.04 20.45
CA ARG A 95 23.00 16.08 20.76
C ARG A 95 22.95 14.84 19.88
N THR A 96 21.77 14.52 19.34
CA THR A 96 21.53 13.32 18.55
C THR A 96 20.91 13.65 17.20
N SER A 97 21.08 12.76 16.22
CA SER A 97 20.39 12.85 14.92
C SER A 97 18.86 12.89 15.05
N LEU A 98 18.32 12.30 16.12
CA LEU A 98 16.89 12.33 16.41
C LEU A 98 16.43 13.73 16.81
N ASP A 99 17.22 14.46 17.60
CA ASP A 99 16.90 15.84 18.02
C ASP A 99 16.82 16.77 16.80
N ILE A 100 17.74 16.59 15.85
CA ILE A 100 17.74 17.33 14.59
C ILE A 100 16.51 16.97 13.75
N ALA A 101 16.22 15.67 13.58
CA ALA A 101 15.04 15.22 12.85
C ALA A 101 13.71 15.70 13.48
N LEU A 102 13.64 15.76 14.82
CA LEU A 102 12.50 16.32 15.54
C LEU A 102 12.29 17.79 15.20
N LYS A 103 13.36 18.58 15.22
CA LYS A 103 13.30 20.00 14.87
C LYS A 103 12.93 20.23 13.41
N GLU A 104 13.51 19.47 12.48
CA GLU A 104 13.14 19.55 11.07
C GLU A 104 11.67 19.19 10.82
N LEU A 105 11.12 18.22 11.58
CA LEU A 105 9.73 17.83 11.48
C LEU A 105 8.78 18.88 12.07
N GLU A 106 9.17 19.53 13.18
CA GLU A 106 8.45 20.66 13.77
C GLU A 106 8.39 21.86 12.82
N ASP A 107 9.50 22.16 12.15
CA ASP A 107 9.61 23.25 11.17
C ASP A 107 9.03 22.89 9.79
N ARG A 108 8.60 21.63 9.60
CA ARG A 108 8.04 21.07 8.35
C ARG A 108 8.94 21.22 7.12
N VAL A 109 10.26 21.21 7.32
CA VAL A 109 11.23 21.38 6.23
C VAL A 109 11.68 20.07 5.60
N ILE A 110 11.22 18.92 6.11
CA ILE A 110 11.60 17.61 5.57
C ILE A 110 10.83 17.36 4.26
N PRO A 111 11.51 17.19 3.11
CA PRO A 111 10.85 16.94 1.83
C PRO A 111 10.38 15.49 1.74
N ILE A 112 9.25 15.18 2.36
CA ILE A 112 8.65 13.85 2.38
C ILE A 112 7.16 13.87 1.99
N VAL A 113 6.73 12.78 1.37
CA VAL A 113 5.35 12.54 0.97
C VAL A 113 4.88 11.25 1.63
N ILE A 114 3.72 11.29 2.27
CA ILE A 114 3.11 10.16 2.96
C ILE A 114 2.12 9.50 2.00
N ARG A 115 2.34 8.22 1.68
CA ARG A 115 1.37 7.43 0.91
C ARG A 115 0.46 6.66 1.85
N ARG A 116 -0.80 7.06 1.95
CA ARG A 116 -1.85 6.29 2.64
C ARG A 116 -2.53 5.35 1.66
N LYS A 117 -2.73 4.09 2.06
CA LYS A 117 -3.37 3.06 1.23
C LYS A 117 -4.67 2.58 1.88
N LEU A 118 -5.70 2.37 1.07
CA LEU A 118 -6.94 1.72 1.45
C LEU A 118 -6.82 0.19 1.31
N PRO A 119 -7.73 -0.59 1.93
CA PRO A 119 -7.73 -2.05 1.80
C PRO A 119 -7.91 -2.55 0.37
N ASN A 120 -8.57 -1.77 -0.50
CA ASN A 120 -8.71 -2.09 -1.93
C ASN A 120 -7.43 -1.81 -2.73
N GLY A 121 -6.39 -1.22 -2.14
CA GLY A 121 -5.13 -0.90 -2.79
C GLY A 121 -5.01 0.55 -3.29
N ASP A 122 -6.13 1.28 -3.35
CA ASP A 122 -6.11 2.71 -3.69
C ASP A 122 -5.22 3.48 -2.71
N TYR A 123 -4.61 4.54 -3.20
CA TYR A 123 -3.69 5.31 -2.39
C TYR A 123 -3.77 6.80 -2.63
N GLN A 124 -3.34 7.57 -1.63
CA GLN A 124 -3.21 9.01 -1.73
C GLN A 124 -1.81 9.41 -1.27
N ASN A 125 -1.14 10.21 -2.09
CA ASN A 125 0.14 10.83 -1.77
C ASN A 125 -0.13 12.20 -1.12
N ILE A 126 0.29 12.37 0.14
CA ILE A 126 0.03 13.56 0.95
C ILE A 126 1.38 14.19 1.32
N PRO A 127 1.75 15.35 0.75
CA PRO A 127 2.93 16.08 1.17
C PRO A 127 2.79 16.59 2.61
N ILE A 128 3.91 16.71 3.33
CA ILE A 128 3.90 17.07 4.75
C ILE A 128 3.28 18.45 5.02
N ASP A 129 3.38 19.36 4.05
CA ASP A 129 2.89 20.73 4.13
C ASP A 129 1.37 20.82 4.30
N PHE A 130 0.64 19.76 3.92
CA PHE A 130 -0.82 19.71 3.99
C PHE A 130 -1.38 19.28 5.34
N PHE A 131 -0.53 18.85 6.28
CA PHE A 131 -0.98 18.53 7.64
C PHE A 131 -1.07 19.81 8.47
N ASN A 132 -2.19 20.02 9.16
CA ASN A 132 -2.39 21.14 10.09
C ASN A 132 -1.60 20.98 11.38
#